data_AF-A0A4Y2UUA9-F1
#
_entry.id   AF-A0A4Y2UUA9-F1
#
_cell.length_a   1.000
_cell.length_b   1.000
_cell.length_c   1.000
_cell.angle_alpha   90.00
_cell.angle_beta   90.00
_cell.angle_gamma   90.00
#
_symmetry.space_group_name_H-M   'P 1'
#
loop_
_entity.id
_entity.type
_entity.pdbx_description
1 polymer ?
#
loop_
_entity_poly.entity_id
_entity_poly.type
_entity_poly.pdbx_seq_one_letter_code
_entity_poly.pdbx_strand_id
1 'polypeptide(L)'
;MPALTSIGRITADIEVDNLKAEHISIYVVPDDTKTVDLIIGRTWLNLPHIAYTKIGKRVHIGYREDELFRNFPIDEKVNLS
;
A
#
# COMPACT_ATOMS: atom_id res chain seq x y z
N MET A 1 -12.26 15.00 -2.60
CA MET A 1 -12.52 13.62 -3.08
C MET A 1 -13.86 13.21 -2.53
N PRO A 2 -14.82 12.69 -3.32
CA PRO A 2 -16.01 12.09 -2.73
C PRO A 2 -15.55 11.00 -1.75
N ALA A 3 -16.09 11.05 -0.53
CA ALA A 3 -15.78 10.06 0.49
C ALA A 3 -16.21 8.68 -0.04
N LEU A 4 -15.29 7.72 -0.01
CA LEU A 4 -15.60 6.34 -0.35
C LEU A 4 -16.43 5.78 0.81
N THR A 5 -17.73 5.60 0.60
CA THR A 5 -18.57 4.96 1.61
C THR A 5 -18.27 3.46 1.60
N SER A 6 -17.49 3.01 2.58
CA SER A 6 -17.32 1.59 2.82
C SER A 6 -18.63 1.01 3.34
N ILE A 7 -19.08 -0.12 2.79
CA ILE A 7 -20.22 -0.90 3.31
C ILE A 7 -19.80 -1.85 4.44
N GLY A 8 -18.50 -2.05 4.63
CA GLY A 8 -17.98 -2.87 5.70
C GLY A 8 -16.50 -2.62 5.93
N ARG A 9 -16.01 -3.07 7.09
CA ARG A 9 -14.59 -3.12 7.42
C ARG A 9 -14.27 -4.50 7.98
N ILE A 10 -13.25 -5.13 7.43
CA ILE A 10 -12.71 -6.40 7.93
C ILE A 10 -11.26 -6.19 8.37
N THR A 11 -10.78 -7.08 9.24
CA THR A 11 -9.37 -7.16 9.60
C THR A 11 -8.82 -8.46 9.02
N ALA A 12 -7.76 -8.38 8.24
CA ALA A 12 -7.14 -9.55 7.63
C ALA A 12 -5.63 -9.34 7.45
N ASP A 13 -4.92 -10.45 7.31
CA ASP A 13 -3.55 -10.45 6.84
C ASP A 13 -3.55 -10.36 5.30
N ILE A 14 -2.69 -9.51 4.74
CA ILE A 14 -2.55 -9.35 3.29
C ILE A 14 -1.10 -9.54 2.91
N GLU A 15 -0.86 -10.43 1.95
CA GLU A 15 0.43 -10.65 1.33
C GLU A 15 0.43 -10.16 -0.11
N VAL A 16 1.40 -9.31 -0.47
CA VAL A 16 1.63 -8.84 -1.84
C VAL A 16 3.10 -9.00 -2.15
N ASP A 17 3.44 -9.73 -3.21
CA ASP A 17 4.83 -9.98 -3.62
C ASP A 17 5.72 -10.53 -2.49
N ASN A 18 5.18 -11.49 -1.72
CA ASN A 18 5.80 -12.10 -0.53
C ASN A 18 5.98 -11.15 0.67
N LEU A 19 5.43 -9.93 0.59
CA LEU A 19 5.42 -9.00 1.71
C LEU A 19 4.13 -9.14 2.49
N LYS A 20 4.25 -9.64 3.72
CA LYS A 20 3.10 -9.80 4.62
C LYS A 20 2.86 -8.51 5.42
N ALA A 21 1.60 -8.13 5.50
CA ALA A 21 1.08 -7.20 6.49
C ALA A 21 -0.01 -7.88 7.31
N GLU A 22 0.11 -7.80 8.62
CA GLU A 22 -0.80 -8.47 9.54
C GLU A 22 -1.82 -7.50 10.09
N HIS A 23 -3.03 -8.00 10.35
CA HIS A 23 -4.10 -7.25 11.01
C HIS A 23 -4.45 -5.89 10.35
N ILE A 24 -4.40 -5.81 9.02
CA ILE A 24 -4.74 -4.59 8.28
C ILE A 24 -6.26 -4.44 8.17
N SER A 25 -6.75 -3.22 8.38
CA SER A 25 -8.15 -2.87 8.11
C SER A 25 -8.40 -2.74 6.61
N ILE A 26 -9.26 -3.60 6.07
CA ILE A 26 -9.72 -3.55 4.68
C ILE A 26 -11.15 -3.01 4.67
N TYR A 27 -11.38 -2.02 3.81
CA TYR A 27 -12.70 -1.44 3.62
C TYR A 27 -13.36 -2.07 2.39
N VAL A 28 -14.53 -2.67 2.60
CA VAL A 28 -15.33 -3.23 1.51
C VAL A 28 -16.16 -2.11 0.90
N VAL A 29 -16.11 -2.00 -0.41
CA VAL A 29 -16.71 -0.90 -1.18
C VAL A 29 -17.68 -1.54 -2.18
N PRO A 30 -18.88 -0.98 -2.40
CA PRO A 30 -19.82 -1.51 -3.39
C PRO A 30 -19.23 -1.56 -4.80
N ASP A 31 -19.53 -2.64 -5.52
CA ASP A 31 -19.00 -2.94 -6.86
C ASP A 31 -19.41 -1.91 -7.93
N ASP A 32 -20.53 -1.20 -7.74
CA ASP A 32 -21.01 -0.16 -8.65
C ASP A 32 -20.19 1.14 -8.60
N THR A 33 -19.21 1.24 -7.70
CA THR A 33 -18.43 2.47 -7.48
C THR A 33 -17.03 2.46 -8.07
N LYS A 34 -16.44 1.29 -8.36
CA LYS A 34 -15.04 1.14 -8.78
C LYS A 34 -14.87 -0.02 -9.77
N THR A 35 -13.99 0.15 -10.75
CA THR A 35 -13.60 -0.90 -11.71
C THR A 35 -12.37 -1.70 -11.27
N VAL A 36 -11.93 -1.52 -10.02
CA VAL A 36 -10.73 -2.15 -9.47
C VAL A 36 -11.11 -3.04 -8.30
N ASP A 37 -10.52 -4.23 -8.25
CA ASP A 37 -10.86 -5.23 -7.23
C ASP A 37 -10.21 -4.92 -5.86
N LEU A 38 -9.03 -4.29 -5.86
CA LEU A 38 -8.28 -3.98 -4.64
C LEU A 38 -7.46 -2.69 -4.80
N ILE A 39 -7.54 -1.83 -3.79
CA ILE A 39 -6.68 -0.64 -3.66
C ILE A 39 -5.80 -0.82 -2.42
N ILE A 40 -4.49 -0.86 -2.63
CA ILE A 40 -3.52 -0.85 -1.53
C ILE A 40 -3.27 0.59 -1.09
N GLY A 41 -3.72 0.90 0.13
CA GLY A 41 -3.54 2.20 0.75
C GLY A 41 -2.18 2.40 1.41
N ARG A 42 -1.94 3.63 1.85
CA ARG A 42 -0.72 4.01 2.60
C ARG A 42 -0.53 3.23 3.89
N THR A 43 -1.60 2.76 4.54
CA THR A 43 -1.50 1.95 5.76
C THR A 43 -0.67 0.69 5.56
N TRP A 44 -0.78 0.07 4.38
CA TRP A 44 0.03 -1.08 4.00
C TRP A 44 1.39 -0.63 3.43
N LEU A 45 1.41 0.33 2.50
CA LEU A 45 2.65 0.78 1.84
C LEU A 45 3.66 1.46 2.77
N ASN A 46 3.23 2.03 3.89
CA ASN A 46 4.09 2.72 4.85
C ASN A 46 4.51 1.83 6.03
N LEU A 47 4.25 0.51 5.96
CA LEU A 47 4.77 -0.39 6.97
C LEU A 47 6.31 -0.34 6.97
N PRO A 48 6.97 -0.38 8.15
CA PRO A 48 8.40 -0.10 8.26
C PRO A 48 9.30 -0.98 7.40
N HIS A 49 8.90 -2.23 7.18
CA HIS A 49 9.64 -3.22 6.40
C HIS A 49 9.34 -3.20 4.91
N ILE A 50 8.34 -2.42 4.46
CA ILE A 50 7.92 -2.34 3.07
C ILE A 50 8.55 -1.10 2.42
N ALA A 51 9.15 -1.30 1.25
CA ALA A 51 9.59 -0.23 0.38
C ALA A 51 8.94 -0.38 -0.99
N TYR A 52 8.73 0.74 -1.66
CA TYR A 52 8.24 0.77 -3.03
C TYR A 52 8.88 1.90 -3.81
N THR A 53 9.05 1.69 -5.11
CA THR A 53 9.54 2.70 -6.04
C THR A 53 8.87 2.52 -7.39
N LYS A 54 8.78 3.60 -8.17
CA LYS A 54 8.28 3.55 -9.54
C LYS A 54 9.46 3.64 -10.50
N ILE A 55 9.67 2.59 -11.29
CA ILE A 55 10.70 2.55 -12.33
C ILE A 55 9.99 2.47 -13.68
N GLY A 56 10.07 3.56 -14.45
CA GLY A 56 9.34 3.71 -15.71
C GLY A 56 7.82 3.62 -15.49
N LYS A 57 7.18 2.61 -16.10
CA LYS A 57 5.74 2.35 -15.99
C LYS A 57 5.38 1.27 -14.95
N ARG A 58 6.36 0.73 -14.22
CA ARG A 58 6.16 -0.35 -13.25
C ARG A 58 6.39 0.17 -11.83
N VAL A 59 5.62 -0.36 -10.89
CA VAL A 59 5.85 -0.20 -9.46
C VAL A 59 6.61 -1.44 -9.01
N HIS A 60 7.72 -1.22 -8.31
CA HIS A 60 8.48 -2.26 -7.62
C HIS A 60 8.18 -2.12 -6.14
N ILE A 61 7.90 -3.24 -5.49
CA ILE A 61 7.68 -3.32 -4.04
C ILE A 61 8.62 -4.42 -3.54
N GLY A 62 9.14 -4.28 -2.33
CA GLY A 62 9.97 -5.31 -1.71
C GLY A 62 10.27 -4.95 -0.26
N TYR A 63 11.18 -5.70 0.35
CA TYR A 63 11.64 -5.34 1.67
C TYR A 63 12.51 -4.10 1.57
N ARG A 64 12.38 -3.19 2.53
CA ARG A 64 13.24 -2.00 2.63
C ARG A 64 14.73 -2.35 2.67
N GLU A 65 15.06 -3.55 3.16
CA GLU A 65 16.41 -4.08 3.24
C GLU A 65 16.93 -4.75 1.97
N ASP A 66 16.11 -4.96 0.94
CA ASP A 66 16.62 -5.54 -0.30
C ASP A 66 17.59 -4.55 -0.97
N GLU A 67 18.61 -5.08 -1.64
CA GLU A 67 19.66 -4.27 -2.29
C GLU A 67 19.09 -3.21 -3.23
N LEU A 68 17.97 -3.55 -3.88
CA LEU A 68 17.25 -2.64 -4.76
C LEU A 68 16.74 -1.40 -4.01
N PHE A 69 16.28 -1.52 -2.76
CA PHE A 69 15.67 -0.42 -2.00
C PHE A 69 16.64 0.30 -1.06
N ARG A 70 17.68 -0.39 -0.58
CA ARG A 70 18.71 0.21 0.30
C ARG A 70 19.44 1.40 -0.33
N ASN A 71 19.58 1.41 -1.65
CA ASN A 71 20.34 2.43 -2.39
C ASN A 71 19.47 3.60 -2.85
N PHE A 72 18.16 3.57 -2.66
CA PHE A 72 17.31 4.72 -2.95
C PHE A 72 17.32 5.66 -1.74
N PRO A 73 17.62 6.97 -1.92
CA PRO A 73 17.39 7.93 -0.85
C PRO A 73 15.89 7.93 -0.56
N ILE A 74 15.51 7.46 0.63
CA ILE A 74 14.18 7.67 1.16
C ILE A 74 14.11 9.16 1.47
N ASP A 75 13.56 9.93 0.54
CA ASP A 75 13.33 11.36 0.73
C ASP A 75 12.19 11.49 1.77
N GLU A 76 12.53 11.30 3.04
CA GLU A 76 11.64 11.38 4.19
C GLU A 76 11.36 12.86 4.51
N LYS A 77 10.91 13.62 3.51
CA LYS A 77 10.23 14.90 3.70
C LYS A 77 8.77 14.74 3.31
N VAL A 78 8.02 14.08 4.19
CA VAL A 78 6.58 14.31 4.26
C VAL A 78 6.41 15.70 4.87
N ASN A 79 6.35 16.74 4.02
CA ASN A 79 5.81 18.02 4.45
C ASN A 79 4.33 17.79 4.80
N LEU A 80 4.05 17.62 6.09
CA LEU A 80 2.71 17.72 6.63
C LEU A 80 2.34 19.20 6.60
N SER A 81 1.48 19.59 5.66
CA SER A 81 0.81 20.90 5.60
C SER A 81 -0.48 20.88 6.41
#